data_AF-A0A098B863-F1
#
_entry.id   AF-A0A098B863-F1
#
_cell.length_a   1.000
_cell.length_b   1.000
_cell.length_c   1.000
_cell.angle_alpha   90.00
_cell.angle_beta   90.00
_cell.angle_gamma   90.00
#
_symmetry.space_group_name_H-M   'P 1'
#
loop_
_entity.id
_entity.type
_entity.pdbx_description
1 polymer ?
#
loop_
_entity_poly.entity_id
_entity_poly.type
_entity_poly.pdbx_seq_one_letter_code
_entity_poly.pdbx_strand_id
1 'polypeptide(L)' 'MKRYTCHVCGYPNLDETHLGEDGKTPLFEYCPCCGVQFGYSDATLIAITRHRERWLSEGAKWFDESLKPHDWV' A
#
# COMPACT_ATOMS: atom_id res chain seq x y z
N MET A 1 7.35 -11.93 13.20
CA MET A 1 7.39 -10.97 12.09
C MET A 1 6.30 -9.94 12.31
N LYS A 2 6.62 -8.65 12.37
CA LYS A 2 5.60 -7.60 12.39
C LYS A 2 5.04 -7.49 10.97
N ARG A 3 3.71 -7.45 10.85
CA ARG A 3 3.02 -7.22 9.58
C ARG A 3 2.34 -5.87 9.67
N TYR A 4 2.47 -5.07 8.62
CA TYR A 4 1.90 -3.73 8.58
C TYR A 4 0.71 -3.69 7.64
N THR A 5 -0.22 -2.79 7.93
CA THR A 5 -1.41 -2.58 7.11
C THR A 5 -1.23 -1.35 6.23
N CYS A 6 -1.47 -1.50 4.93
CA CYS A 6 -1.51 -0.38 4.01
C CYS A 6 -2.67 0.55 4.38
N HIS A 7 -2.39 1.80 4.73
CA HIS A 7 -3.43 2.77 5.09
C HIS A 7 -4.25 3.26 3.87
N VAL A 8 -3.80 2.97 2.65
CA VAL A 8 -4.53 3.30 1.42
C VAL A 8 -5.56 2.23 1.07
N CYS A 9 -5.19 0.94 1.07
CA CYS A 9 -6.07 -0.14 0.62
C CYS A 9 -6.55 -1.08 1.73
N GLY A 10 -5.82 -1.19 2.84
CA GLY A 10 -6.11 -2.11 3.94
C GLY A 10 -5.36 -3.45 3.86
N TYR A 11 -4.47 -3.65 2.90
CA TYR A 11 -3.68 -4.89 2.79
C TYR A 11 -2.85 -5.13 4.06
N PRO A 12 -3.04 -6.25 4.80
CA PRO A 12 -2.51 -6.41 6.16
C PRO A 12 -1.13 -7.08 6.23
N ASN A 13 -0.59 -7.55 5.10
CA ASN A 13 0.64 -8.33 5.05
C ASN A 13 1.76 -7.57 4.32
N LEU A 14 1.96 -6.29 4.64
CA LEU A 14 3.18 -5.61 4.23
C LEU A 14 4.36 -6.19 5.03
N ASP A 15 5.40 -6.61 4.31
CA ASP A 15 6.61 -7.21 4.88
C ASP A 15 7.43 -6.20 5.69
N GLU A 16 7.39 -4.94 5.26
CA GLU A 16 8.09 -3.84 5.90
C GLU A 16 7.14 -2.72 6.29
N THR A 17 7.60 -1.89 7.22
CA THR A 17 6.91 -0.65 7.56
C THR A 17 7.06 0.31 6.39
N HIS A 18 6.09 1.20 6.16
CA HIS A 18 6.20 2.25 5.15
C HIS A 18 7.35 3.25 5.45
N LEU A 19 7.91 3.16 6.66
CA LEU A 19 9.01 3.95 7.19
C LEU A 19 10.22 3.03 7.47
N GLY A 20 11.42 3.58 7.34
CA GLY A 20 12.66 2.93 7.70
C GLY A 20 12.79 2.72 9.20
N GLU A 21 13.95 2.23 9.63
CA GLU A 21 14.20 1.85 11.03
C GLU A 21 14.01 3.01 12.03
N ASP A 22 14.15 4.25 11.56
CA ASP A 22 13.93 5.47 12.33
C ASP A 22 12.45 5.81 12.57
N GLY A 23 11.53 5.09 11.92
CA GLY A 23 10.09 5.31 11.96
C GLY A 23 9.68 6.68 11.40
N LYS A 24 10.50 7.31 10.55
CA LYS A 24 10.27 8.66 10.01
C LYS A 24 10.58 8.78 8.52
N THR A 25 11.59 8.06 8.04
CA THR A 25 12.03 8.14 6.64
C THR A 25 11.23 7.16 5.80
N PRO A 26 10.48 7.58 4.76
CA PRO A 26 9.79 6.63 3.90
C PRO A 26 10.77 5.69 3.20
N LEU A 27 10.42 4.41 3.10
CA LEU A 27 11.23 3.46 2.30
C LEU A 27 10.98 3.59 0.80
N PHE A 28 9.99 4.40 0.40
CA PHE A 28 9.56 4.60 -1.00
C PHE A 28 9.16 3.31 -1.74
N GLU A 29 8.89 2.25 -0.96
CA GLU A 29 8.36 0.98 -1.43
C GLU A 29 6.91 1.12 -1.91
N TYR A 30 6.49 0.14 -2.72
CA TYR A 30 5.14 0.06 -3.25
C TYR A 30 4.29 -0.94 -2.47
N CYS A 31 3.02 -0.61 -2.24
CA CYS A 31 2.07 -1.62 -1.78
C CYS A 31 1.80 -2.64 -2.91
N PRO A 32 2.01 -3.95 -2.72
CA PRO A 32 1.77 -4.95 -3.76
C PRO A 32 0.29 -5.09 -4.14
N CYS A 33 -0.60 -4.67 -3.23
CA CYS A 33 -2.04 -4.67 -3.49
C CYS A 33 -2.48 -3.44 -4.31
N CYS A 34 -2.31 -2.21 -3.81
CA CYS A 34 -2.86 -1.03 -4.49
C CYS A 34 -1.84 -0.17 -5.24
N GLY A 35 -0.57 -0.55 -5.24
CA GLY A 35 0.49 0.16 -5.97
C GLY A 35 0.80 1.57 -5.47
N VAL A 36 0.37 1.95 -4.26
CA VAL A 36 0.75 3.25 -3.70
C VAL A 36 2.25 3.23 -3.40
N GLN A 37 2.95 4.28 -3.81
CA GLN A 37 4.32 4.54 -3.37
C GLN A 37 4.30 5.30 -2.05
N PHE A 38 4.81 4.70 -0.98
CA PHE A 38 4.85 5.34 0.33
C PHE A 38 5.81 6.53 0.37
N GLY A 39 5.46 7.58 1.09
CA GLY A 39 6.20 8.85 1.13
C GLY A 39 6.02 9.76 -0.08
N TYR A 40 5.28 9.34 -1.12
CA TYR A 40 5.05 10.13 -2.32
C TYR A 40 3.57 10.18 -2.72
N SER A 41 3.00 9.03 -3.07
CA SER A 41 1.61 8.94 -3.52
C SER A 41 0.60 8.98 -2.36
N ASP A 42 1.09 8.94 -1.13
CA ASP A 42 0.35 9.05 0.14
C ASP A 42 0.76 10.29 0.97
N ALA A 43 1.56 11.21 0.42
CA ALA A 43 2.16 12.32 1.18
C ALA A 43 1.14 13.29 1.82
N THR A 44 -0.14 13.24 1.40
CA THR A 44 -1.23 14.01 2.00
C THR A 44 -2.49 13.16 2.08
N LEU A 45 -3.42 13.53 2.98
CA LEU A 45 -4.74 12.88 3.07
C LEU A 45 -5.50 12.94 1.72
N ILE A 46 -5.36 14.02 0.96
CA ILE A 46 -5.98 14.16 -0.36
C ILE A 46 -5.37 13.15 -1.35
N ALA A 47 -4.05 12.96 -1.32
CA ALA A 47 -3.37 12.00 -2.18
C ALA A 47 -3.78 10.55 -1.85
N ILE A 48 -3.85 10.21 -0.56
CA ILE A 48 -4.34 8.92 -0.07
C ILE A 48 -5.75 8.63 -0.60
N THR A 49 -6.67 9.59 -0.42
CA THR A 49 -8.07 9.42 -0.86
C THR A 49 -8.15 9.25 -2.37
N ARG A 50 -7.47 10.10 -3.15
CA ARG A 50 -7.48 10.02 -4.62
C ARG A 50 -6.89 8.71 -5.13
N HIS A 51 -5.80 8.23 -4.52
CA HIS A 51 -5.19 6.95 -4.90
C HIS A 51 -6.14 5.80 -4.61
N ARG A 52 -6.79 5.79 -3.44
CA ARG A 52 -7.78 4.77 -3.08
C ARG A 52 -8.98 4.79 -4.02
N GLU A 53 -9.55 5.97 -4.30
CA GLU A 53 -10.69 6.12 -5.22
C GLU A 53 -10.37 5.61 -6.62
N ARG A 54 -9.19 5.98 -7.15
CA ARG A 54 -8.71 5.49 -8.44
C ARG A 54 -8.59 3.97 -8.45
N TRP A 55 -7.89 3.40 -7.48
CA TRP A 55 -7.71 1.95 -7.37
C TRP A 55 -9.05 1.19 -7.29
N LEU A 56 -10.01 1.72 -6.52
CA LEU A 56 -11.37 1.15 -6.44
C LEU A 56 -12.11 1.26 -7.78
N SER A 57 -12.01 2.41 -8.48
CA SER A 57 -12.63 2.61 -9.79
C SER A 57 -12.08 1.67 -10.88
N GLU A 58 -10.82 1.24 -10.72
CA GLU A 58 -10.15 0.28 -11.61
C GLU A 58 -10.47 -1.19 -11.25
N GLY A 59 -11.32 -1.43 -10.24
CA GLY A 59 -11.75 -2.76 -9.81
C GLY A 59 -10.87 -3.38 -8.74
N ALA A 60 -10.18 -2.56 -7.93
CA ALA A 60 -9.30 -3.01 -6.85
C ALA A 60 -8.23 -4.01 -7.33
N LYS A 61 -7.70 -3.78 -8.55
CA LYS A 61 -6.69 -4.65 -9.16
C LYS A 61 -5.42 -4.66 -8.32
N TRP A 62 -4.82 -5.84 -8.24
CA TRP A 62 -3.53 -6.01 -7.59
C TRP A 62 -2.42 -5.38 -8.44
N PHE A 63 -1.49 -4.66 -7.80
CA PHE A 63 -0.34 -4.08 -8.48
C PHE A 63 0.69 -5.16 -8.84
N ASP A 64 0.93 -6.09 -7.92
CA ASP A 64 1.71 -7.30 -8.15
C ASP A 64 0.84 -8.54 -7.89
N GLU A 65 0.33 -9.14 -8.97
CA GLU A 65 -0.51 -10.34 -8.88
C GLU A 65 0.24 -11.57 -8.34
N SER A 66 1.58 -11.62 -8.47
CA SER A 66 2.37 -12.75 -7.95
C SER A 66 2.41 -12.80 -6.42
N LEU A 67 2.16 -11.65 -5.79
CA LEU A 67 2.09 -11.49 -4.33
C LEU A 67 0.66 -11.52 -3.79
N LYS A 68 -0.35 -11.72 -4.65
CA LYS A 68 -1.75 -11.88 -4.24
C LYS A 68 -1.91 -13.20 -3.47
N PRO A 69 -2.44 -13.18 -2.23
CA PRO A 69 -2.72 -14.41 -1.51
C PRO A 69 -3.70 -15.29 -2.27
N HIS A 70 -3.48 -16.60 -2.25
CA HIS A 70 -4.30 -17.58 -2.96
C HIS A 70 -5.79 -17.49 -2.60
N ASP A 71 -6.10 -17.23 -1.33
CA ASP A 71 -7.47 -17.18 -0.81
C ASP A 71 -8.03 -15.74 -0.73
N TRP A 72 -7.51 -14.82 -1.56
CA TRP A 72 -7.94 -13.43 -1.58
C TRP A 72 -9.24 -13.25 -2.38
N VAL A 73 -10.35 -13.14 -1.65
CA VAL A 73 -11.72 -12.88 -2.12
C VAL A 73 -12.04 -11.40 -2.28
#